data_AF-A0A1H1VIA4-F1
#
_entry.id   AF-A0A1H1VIA4-F1
#
_cell.length_a   1.000
_cell.length_b   1.000
_cell.length_c   1.000
_cell.angle_alpha   90.00
_cell.angle_beta   90.00
_cell.angle_gamma   90.00
#
_symmetry.space_group_name_H-M   'P 1'
#
loop_
_entity.id
_entity.type
_entity.pdbx_description
1 polymer ?
#
loop_
_entity_poly.entity_id
_entity_poly.type
_entity_poly.pdbx_seq_one_letter_code
_entity_poly.pdbx_strand_id
1 'polypeptide(L)'
;MPPTTSPMRVSDSELGRFDPAATLIRIHLVMAITGIGRATVYKLMSQPESGFPQSVKLTDSNARGAPVAWVLSEVLSWTRARIAARNEAAA
;
A
#
# COMPACT_ATOMS: atom_id res chain seq x y z
N MET A 1 -41.53 9.08 -5.41
CA MET A 1 -40.44 8.21 -5.90
C MET A 1 -39.13 8.78 -5.38
N PRO A 2 -38.34 8.04 -4.57
CA PRO A 2 -36.98 8.49 -4.26
C PRO A 2 -36.07 8.23 -5.47
N PRO A 3 -35.07 9.09 -5.75
CA PRO A 3 -34.06 8.78 -6.75
C PRO A 3 -33.20 7.62 -6.24
N THR A 4 -33.09 6.58 -7.05
CA THR A 4 -32.16 5.47 -6.83
C THR A 4 -30.74 6.01 -6.94
N THR A 5 -30.09 6.28 -5.81
CA THR A 5 -28.64 6.54 -5.78
C THR A 5 -27.93 5.25 -6.20
N SER A 6 -27.52 5.23 -7.46
CA SER A 6 -26.70 4.17 -8.03
C SER A 6 -25.34 4.15 -7.31
N PRO A 7 -24.84 2.98 -6.85
CA PRO A 7 -23.51 2.91 -6.26
C PRO A 7 -22.49 3.24 -7.36
N MET A 8 -21.79 4.36 -7.20
CA MET A 8 -20.75 4.81 -8.11
C MET A 8 -19.66 3.74 -8.18
N ARG A 9 -19.70 2.90 -9.22
CA ARG A 9 -18.68 1.89 -9.49
C ARG A 9 -17.43 2.65 -9.92
N VAL A 10 -16.49 2.80 -9.01
CA VAL A 10 -15.18 3.42 -9.30
C VAL A 10 -14.56 2.60 -10.43
N SER A 11 -14.42 3.21 -11.60
CA SER A 11 -13.88 2.55 -12.78
C SER A 11 -12.36 2.39 -12.64
N ASP A 12 -11.83 1.25 -13.06
CA ASP A 12 -10.41 0.86 -12.96
C ASP A 12 -9.45 1.96 -13.51
N SER A 13 -9.93 2.75 -14.48
CA SER A 13 -9.19 3.86 -15.11
C SER A 13 -8.97 5.11 -14.25
N GLU A 14 -9.70 5.30 -13.14
CA GLU A 14 -9.51 6.48 -12.27
C GLU A 14 -8.20 6.38 -11.47
N LEU A 15 -7.76 5.15 -11.15
CA LEU A 15 -6.54 4.91 -10.39
C LEU A 15 -5.26 5.21 -11.20
N GLY A 16 -5.35 5.16 -12.53
CA GLY A 16 -4.27 5.57 -13.43
C GLY A 16 -4.07 7.09 -13.52
N ARG A 17 -4.95 7.91 -12.92
CA ARG A 17 -4.84 9.38 -12.93
C ARG A 17 -3.94 9.94 -11.84
N PHE A 18 -3.66 9.15 -10.81
CA PHE A 18 -2.84 9.60 -9.70
C PHE A 18 -1.40 9.17 -9.92
N ASP A 19 -0.47 10.07 -9.64
CA ASP A 19 0.95 9.73 -9.63
C ASP A 19 1.21 8.68 -8.54
N PRO A 20 1.68 7.47 -8.88
CA PRO A 20 1.96 6.43 -7.89
C PRO A 20 3.02 6.85 -6.87
N ALA A 21 3.90 7.80 -7.18
CA ALA A 21 4.88 8.34 -6.23
C ALA A 21 4.26 9.32 -5.21
N ALA A 22 3.12 9.93 -5.53
CA ALA A 22 2.38 10.82 -4.63
C ALA A 22 1.12 10.18 -4.04
N THR A 23 0.77 8.96 -4.46
CA THR A 23 -0.43 8.26 -4.00
C THR A 23 -0.18 7.56 -2.67
N LEU A 24 -0.92 7.96 -1.64
CA LEU A 24 -0.88 7.34 -0.31
C LEU A 24 -1.98 6.29 -0.16
N ILE A 25 -1.57 5.06 0.18
CA ILE A 25 -2.48 3.92 0.34
C ILE A 25 -2.56 3.48 1.80
N ARG A 26 -3.75 3.06 2.22
CA ARG A 26 -3.98 2.52 3.57
C ARG A 26 -3.60 1.05 3.62
N ILE A 27 -3.42 0.55 4.85
CA ILE A 27 -2.93 -0.82 5.09
C ILE A 27 -3.75 -1.93 4.42
N HIS A 28 -5.06 -1.77 4.26
CA HIS A 28 -5.88 -2.77 3.57
C HIS A 28 -5.41 -2.96 2.11
N LEU A 29 -4.99 -1.89 1.45
CA LEU A 29 -4.51 -1.93 0.07
C LEU A 29 -3.08 -2.45 0.00
N VAL A 30 -2.23 -2.10 0.98
CA VAL A 30 -0.88 -2.71 1.12
C VAL A 30 -1.00 -4.23 1.22
N MET A 31 -1.91 -4.73 2.07
CA MET A 31 -2.17 -6.16 2.22
C MET A 31 -2.71 -6.78 0.92
N ALA A 32 -3.62 -6.10 0.22
CA ALA A 32 -4.17 -6.59 -1.05
C ALA A 32 -3.10 -6.68 -2.15
N ILE A 33 -2.19 -5.71 -2.24
CA ILE A 33 -1.12 -5.67 -3.25
C ILE A 33 -0.03 -6.71 -2.94
N THR A 34 0.35 -6.84 -1.67
CA THR A 34 1.51 -7.68 -1.28
C THR A 34 1.12 -9.11 -0.90
N GLY A 35 -0.15 -9.36 -0.58
CA GLY A 35 -0.62 -10.62 0.01
C GLY A 35 -0.19 -10.84 1.46
N ILE A 36 0.46 -9.86 2.10
CA ILE A 36 1.00 -9.99 3.46
C ILE A 36 -0.06 -9.62 4.50
N GLY A 37 -0.17 -10.41 5.57
CA GLY A 37 -1.05 -10.11 6.70
C GLY A 37 -0.59 -8.89 7.51
N ARG A 38 -1.53 -8.16 8.11
CA ARG A 38 -1.30 -6.93 8.88
C ARG A 38 -0.17 -7.02 9.93
N ALA A 39 -0.14 -8.10 10.73
CA ALA A 39 0.87 -8.28 11.76
C ALA A 39 2.28 -8.37 11.15
N THR A 40 2.40 -9.08 10.04
CA THR A 40 3.66 -9.25 9.31
C THR A 40 4.09 -7.96 8.63
N VAL A 41 3.17 -7.12 8.12
CA VAL A 41 3.50 -5.78 7.61
C VAL A 41 4.24 -4.97 8.67
N TYR A 42 3.70 -4.86 9.89
CA TYR A 42 4.37 -4.12 10.96
C TYR A 42 5.68 -4.76 11.42
N LYS A 43 5.75 -6.10 11.41
CA LYS A 43 7.01 -6.81 11.68
C LYS A 43 8.08 -6.45 10.65
N LEU A 44 7.76 -6.47 9.36
CA LEU A 44 8.69 -6.08 8.29
C LEU A 44 9.12 -4.62 8.43
N MET A 45 8.20 -3.70 8.73
CA MET A 45 8.56 -2.30 8.98
C MET A 45 9.56 -2.12 10.12
N SER A 46 9.49 -2.96 11.16
CA SER A 46 10.45 -2.95 12.28
C SER A 46 11.82 -3.57 11.95
N GLN A 47 11.97 -4.19 10.77
CA GLN A 47 13.18 -4.87 10.33
C GLN A 47 13.84 -4.06 9.20
N PRO A 48 14.93 -3.34 9.46
CA PRO A 48 15.63 -2.54 8.44
C PRO A 48 16.07 -3.37 7.23
N GLU A 49 16.51 -4.60 7.47
CA GLU A 49 16.97 -5.55 6.43
C GLU A 49 15.86 -5.99 5.46
N SER A 50 14.58 -5.80 5.81
CA SER A 50 13.46 -6.26 4.98
C SER A 50 13.26 -5.43 3.72
N GLY A 51 13.82 -4.21 3.69
CA GLY A 51 13.58 -3.21 2.65
C GLY A 51 12.10 -2.80 2.52
N PHE A 52 11.26 -3.14 3.51
CA PHE A 52 9.83 -2.90 3.43
C PHE A 52 9.49 -1.40 3.60
N PRO A 53 8.54 -0.84 2.81
CA PRO A 53 8.19 0.57 2.87
C PRO A 53 7.74 1.04 4.25
N GLN A 54 8.24 2.21 4.65
CA GLN A 54 7.88 2.84 5.91
C GLN A 54 6.55 3.59 5.78
N SER A 55 5.86 3.77 6.90
CA SER A 55 4.56 4.45 6.90
C SER A 55 4.71 5.96 7.03
N VAL A 56 3.98 6.71 6.24
CA VAL A 56 3.82 8.17 6.29
C VAL A 56 2.69 8.52 7.24
N LYS A 57 2.94 9.43 8.20
CA LYS A 57 1.90 10.00 9.06
C LYS A 57 1.03 10.96 8.26
N LEU A 58 -0.29 10.83 8.36
CA LEU A 58 -1.23 11.69 7.65
C LEU A 58 -1.63 12.95 8.45
N THR A 59 -1.21 13.02 9.71
CA THR A 59 -1.50 14.13 10.63
C THR A 59 -0.26 14.40 11.48
N ASP A 60 -0.11 15.62 11.97
CA ASP A 60 0.98 16.00 12.89
C ASP A 60 0.86 15.37 14.28
N SER A 61 -0.27 14.71 14.57
CA SER A 61 -0.49 14.03 15.83
C SER A 61 0.41 12.80 15.97
N ASN A 62 1.17 12.77 17.06
CA ASN A 62 1.92 11.59 17.52
C ASN A 62 1.10 10.67 18.44
N ALA A 63 -0.21 10.90 18.55
CA ALA A 63 -1.08 10.08 19.39
C ALA A 63 -1.07 8.61 18.95
N ARG A 64 -1.22 7.71 19.92
CA ARG A 64 -1.35 6.28 19.65
C ARG A 64 -2.60 6.04 18.79
N GLY A 65 -2.41 5.54 17.58
CA GLY A 65 -3.50 5.33 16.61
C GLY A 65 -3.69 6.46 15.60
N ALA A 66 -2.79 7.45 15.54
CA ALA A 66 -2.78 8.43 14.46
C ALA A 66 -2.78 7.72 13.09
N PRO A 67 -3.54 8.24 12.11
CA PRO A 67 -3.67 7.59 10.82
C PRO A 67 -2.35 7.61 10.06
N VAL A 68 -1.98 6.45 9.52
CA VAL A 68 -0.80 6.28 8.66
C VAL A 68 -1.17 5.68 7.30
N ALA A 69 -0.31 5.92 6.32
CA ALA A 69 -0.38 5.40 4.96
C ALA A 69 1.00 5.00 4.44
N TRP A 70 1.06 4.43 3.24
CA TRP A 70 2.29 4.05 2.53
C TRP A 70 2.26 4.63 1.13
N VAL A 71 3.43 4.89 0.55
CA VAL A 71 3.52 5.35 -0.84
C VAL A 71 3.30 4.17 -1.78
N LEU A 72 2.38 4.32 -2.75
CA LEU A 72 2.03 3.25 -3.68
C LEU A 72 3.24 2.77 -4.50
N SER A 73 4.06 3.69 -5.01
CA SER A 73 5.25 3.36 -5.80
C SER A 73 6.25 2.51 -5.02
N GLU A 74 6.48 2.80 -3.74
CA GLU A 74 7.38 2.05 -2.86
C GLU A 74 6.88 0.63 -2.63
N VAL A 75 5.58 0.47 -2.36
CA VAL A 75 4.95 -0.85 -2.18
C VAL A 75 5.03 -1.68 -3.45
N LEU A 76 4.73 -1.08 -4.61
CA LEU A 76 4.87 -1.77 -5.89
C LEU A 76 6.32 -2.13 -6.21
N SER A 77 7.27 -1.25 -5.89
CA SER A 77 8.69 -1.49 -6.08
C SER A 77 9.18 -2.68 -5.24
N TRP A 78 8.81 -2.70 -3.97
CA TRP A 78 9.11 -3.82 -3.06
C TRP A 78 8.53 -5.15 -3.57
N THR A 79 7.27 -5.16 -4.02
CA THR A 79 6.65 -6.36 -4.61
C THR A 79 7.39 -6.83 -5.86
N ARG A 80 7.79 -5.91 -6.75
CA ARG A 80 8.58 -6.26 -7.94
C ARG A 80 9.95 -6.82 -7.57
N ALA A 81 10.63 -6.27 -6.56
CA ALA A 81 11.91 -6.78 -6.08
C ALA A 81 11.79 -8.22 -5.57
N ARG A 82 10.69 -8.57 -4.89
CA ARG A 82 10.43 -9.96 -4.47
C ARG A 82 10.23 -10.91 -5.65
N ILE A 83 9.53 -10.46 -6.69
CA ILE A 83 9.34 -11.24 -7.92
C ILE A 83 10.69 -11.43 -8.64
N ALA A 84 11.50 -10.37 -8.75
CA ALA A 84 12.82 -10.43 -9.36
C ALA A 84 13.76 -11.39 -8.60
N ALA A 85 13.87 -11.26 -7.27
CA ALA A 85 14.68 -12.14 -6.44
C ALA A 85 14.27 -13.62 -6.55
N ARG A 86 12.97 -13.91 -6.72
CA ARG A 86 12.50 -15.27 -7.01
C ARG A 86 12.98 -15.76 -8.37
N ASN A 87 12.93 -14.92 -9.38
CA ASN A 87 13.33 -15.28 -10.74
C ASN A 87 14.85 -15.47 -10.85
N GLU A 88 15.65 -14.67 -10.14
CA GLU A 88 17.12 -14.83 -10.08
C GLU A 88 17.52 -16.14 -9.38
N ALA A 89 16.81 -16.54 -8.32
CA ALA A 89 17.07 -17.81 -7.65
C ALA A 89 16.65 -19.05 -8.47
N ALA A 90 15.89 -18.85 -9.55
CA ALA A 90 15.43 -19.92 -10.44
C ALA A 90 16.23 -20.00 -11.76
N ALA A 91 17.20 -19.09 -11.97
CA ALA A 91 18.11 -19.05 -13.10
C ALA A 91 19.45 -19.70 -12.76
#